data_AF-A0A2V6D0Q2-F1
#
_entry.id   AF-A0A2V6D0Q2-F1
#
_cell.length_a   1.000
_cell.length_b   1.000
_cell.length_c   1.000
_cell.angle_alpha   90.00
_cell.angle_beta   90.00
_cell.angle_gamma   90.00
#
_symmetry.space_group_name_H-M   'P 1'
#
loop_
_entity.id
_entity.type
_entity.pdbx_description
1 polymer ?
#
loop_
_entity_poly.entity_id
_entity_poly.type
_entity_poly.pdbx_seq_one_letter_code
_entity_poly.pdbx_strand_id
1 'polypeptide(L)'
;VQLYSYGRRLQSEKKGAEAMEIFQGVAKRFPQTVYGHLAQARIKSAAGDFTGAAAEATEAQNAAPTDAQKQSIKALIDRLQSKQDINK
;
A
#
# COMPACT_ATOMS: atom_id res chain seq x y z
N VAL A 1 -0.47 0.31 12.11
CA VAL A 1 -1.88 -0.04 11.78
C VAL A 1 -2.78 1.20 11.70
N GLN A 2 -3.04 1.91 12.80
CA GLN A 2 -4.09 2.95 12.90
C GLN A 2 -4.02 4.05 11.82
N LEU A 3 -2.85 4.68 11.62
CA LEU A 3 -2.69 5.73 10.60
C LEU A 3 -2.91 5.22 9.17
N TYR A 4 -2.37 4.04 8.86
CA TYR A 4 -2.56 3.42 7.55
C TYR A 4 -4.03 3.08 7.30
N SER A 5 -4.72 2.50 8.30
CA SER A 5 -6.15 2.21 8.21
C SER A 5 -7.00 3.48 8.04
N TYR A 6 -6.59 4.59 8.67
CA TYR A 6 -7.22 5.89 8.47
C TYR A 6 -7.06 6.39 7.03
N GLY A 7 -5.87 6.28 6.44
CA GLY A 7 -5.66 6.59 5.02
C GLY A 7 -6.57 5.76 4.10
N ARG A 8 -6.72 4.46 4.38
CA ARG A 8 -7.66 3.59 3.64
C ARG A 8 -9.12 4.03 3.79
N ARG A 9 -9.54 4.47 4.97
CA ARG A 9 -10.87 5.02 5.19
C ARG A 9 -11.08 6.29 4.35
N LEU A 10 -10.13 7.21 4.32
CA LEU A 10 -10.20 8.41 3.48
C LEU A 10 -10.36 8.06 1.99
N GLN A 11 -9.66 7.03 1.48
CA GLN A 11 -9.87 6.55 0.11
C GLN A 11 -11.33 6.13 -0.13
N SER A 12 -11.94 5.38 0.80
CA SER A 12 -13.35 4.97 0.69
C SER A 12 -14.34 6.15 0.75
N GLU A 13 -13.95 7.24 1.41
CA GLU A 13 -14.70 8.51 1.46
C GLU A 13 -14.44 9.41 0.23
N LYS A 14 -13.76 8.91 -0.81
CA LYS A 14 -13.33 9.66 -2.00
C LYS A 14 -12.35 10.82 -1.73
N LYS A 15 -11.70 10.81 -0.57
CA LYS A 15 -10.67 11.78 -0.14
C LYS A 15 -9.27 11.28 -0.50
N GLY A 16 -9.03 11.13 -1.80
CA GLY A 16 -7.83 10.50 -2.33
C GLY A 16 -6.54 11.28 -2.04
N ALA A 17 -6.59 12.61 -2.07
CA ALA A 17 -5.44 13.47 -1.81
C ALA A 17 -5.01 13.38 -0.33
N GLU A 18 -5.97 13.52 0.59
CA GLU A 18 -5.72 13.42 2.03
C GLU A 18 -5.25 12.02 2.41
N ALA A 19 -5.81 10.97 1.79
CA ALA A 19 -5.30 9.62 1.98
C ALA A 19 -3.82 9.49 1.60
N MET A 20 -3.40 10.15 0.51
CA MET A 20 -2.01 10.09 0.03
C MET A 20 -1.04 10.78 1.00
N GLU A 21 -1.43 11.91 1.58
CA GLU A 21 -0.65 12.57 2.64
C GLU A 21 -0.46 11.66 3.86
N ILE A 22 -1.51 10.94 4.25
CA ILE A 22 -1.43 9.95 5.34
C ILE A 22 -0.45 8.81 4.97
N PHE A 23 -0.50 8.30 3.74
CA PHE A 23 0.43 7.27 3.29
C PHE A 23 1.88 7.75 3.26
N GLN A 24 2.14 8.98 2.81
CA GLN A 24 3.48 9.57 2.87
C GLN A 24 4.00 9.64 4.31
N GLY A 25 3.15 10.07 5.24
CA GLY A 25 3.47 10.09 6.68
C GLY A 25 3.79 8.70 7.24
N VAL A 26 3.01 7.68 6.85
CA VAL A 26 3.25 6.28 7.26
C VAL A 26 4.56 5.74 6.69
N ALA A 27 4.79 5.93 5.39
CA ALA A 27 6.00 5.49 4.70
C ALA A 27 7.27 6.11 5.30
N LYS A 28 7.21 7.40 5.68
CA LYS A 28 8.32 8.11 6.31
C LYS A 28 8.60 7.63 7.74
N ARG A 29 7.55 7.40 8.54
CA ARG A 29 7.68 7.05 9.96
C ARG A 29 7.98 5.57 10.20
N PHE A 30 7.51 4.70 9.32
CA PHE A 30 7.56 3.25 9.52
C PHE A 30 8.03 2.48 8.27
N PRO A 31 9.15 2.89 7.63
CA PRO A 31 9.49 2.46 6.26
C PRO A 31 9.64 0.95 6.08
N GLN A 32 10.06 0.21 7.11
CA GLN A 32 10.33 -1.23 7.05
C GLN A 32 9.24 -2.09 7.69
N THR A 33 8.07 -1.52 7.94
CA THR A 33 6.92 -2.28 8.45
C THR A 33 6.01 -2.69 7.30
N VAL A 34 5.18 -3.73 7.50
CA VAL A 34 4.13 -4.13 6.54
C VAL A 34 3.33 -2.92 6.05
N TYR A 35 2.97 -2.00 6.95
CA TYR A 35 2.17 -0.82 6.60
C TYR A 35 2.98 0.29 5.95
N GLY A 36 4.29 0.38 6.22
CA GLY A 36 5.21 1.27 5.52
C GLY A 36 5.36 0.87 4.07
N HIS A 37 5.69 -0.39 3.82
CA HIS A 37 5.76 -0.96 2.48
C HIS A 37 4.43 -0.86 1.74
N LEU A 38 3.29 -1.16 2.39
CA LEU A 38 1.97 -0.98 1.75
C LEU A 38 1.62 0.48 1.45
N ALA A 39 2.13 1.44 2.23
CA ALA A 39 1.97 2.86 1.95
C ALA A 39 2.83 3.28 0.75
N GLN A 40 4.09 2.83 0.71
CA GLN A 40 4.99 3.05 -0.44
C GLN A 40 4.44 2.44 -1.72
N ALA A 41 3.90 1.22 -1.66
CA ALA A 41 3.24 0.57 -2.79
C ALA A 41 2.09 1.42 -3.36
N ARG A 42 1.28 2.04 -2.50
CA ARG A 42 0.18 2.93 -2.93
C ARG A 42 0.67 4.22 -3.56
N ILE A 43 1.69 4.84 -2.98
CA ILE A 43 2.31 6.06 -3.50
C ILE A 43 2.89 5.80 -4.90
N LYS A 44 3.67 4.72 -5.05
CA LYS A 44 4.26 4.31 -6.34
C LYS A 44 3.19 3.95 -7.37
N SER A 45 2.16 3.19 -6.97
CA SER A 45 1.01 2.84 -7.82
C SER A 45 0.29 4.08 -8.35
N ALA A 46 0.05 5.08 -7.51
CA ALA A 46 -0.57 6.34 -7.91
C ALA A 46 0.30 7.15 -8.88
N ALA A 47 1.63 7.04 -8.77
CA ALA A 47 2.59 7.63 -9.71
C ALA A 47 2.76 6.83 -11.01
N GLY A 48 2.09 5.67 -11.16
CA GLY A 48 2.23 4.78 -12.32
C GLY A 48 3.46 3.88 -12.28
N ASP A 49 4.25 3.92 -11.21
CA ASP A 49 5.38 3.00 -10.98
C ASP A 49 4.85 1.66 -10.43
N PHE A 50 4.19 0.90 -11.30
CA PHE A 50 3.60 -0.39 -10.92
C PHE A 50 4.65 -1.44 -10.57
N THR A 51 5.81 -1.40 -11.22
CA THR A 51 6.92 -2.32 -10.93
C THR A 51 7.50 -2.05 -9.53
N GLY A 52 7.81 -0.79 -9.22
CA GLY A 52 8.28 -0.42 -7.90
C GLY A 52 7.21 -0.59 -6.82
N ALA A 53 5.93 -0.40 -7.15
CA ALA A 53 4.83 -0.69 -6.24
C ALA A 53 4.72 -2.18 -5.93
N ALA A 54 4.86 -3.05 -6.94
CA ALA A 54 4.82 -4.49 -6.75
C ALA A 54 5.99 -4.96 -5.87
N ALA A 55 7.18 -4.39 -6.04
CA ALA A 55 8.33 -4.68 -5.18
C ALA A 55 8.04 -4.35 -3.70
N GLU A 56 7.48 -3.17 -3.40
CA GLU A 56 7.10 -2.82 -2.03
C GLU A 56 5.99 -3.73 -1.49
N ALA A 57 4.99 -4.08 -2.32
CA ALA A 57 3.95 -5.00 -1.90
C ALA A 57 4.51 -6.40 -1.58
N THR A 58 5.55 -6.85 -2.28
CA THR A 58 6.27 -8.09 -1.97
C THR A 58 6.98 -8.00 -0.62
N GLU A 59 7.68 -6.90 -0.32
CA GLU A 59 8.29 -6.70 1.01
C GLU A 59 7.23 -6.68 2.12
N ALA A 60 6.08 -6.04 1.86
CA ALA A 60 4.95 -6.08 2.79
C ALA A 60 4.42 -7.50 3.03
N GLN A 61 4.36 -8.32 1.97
CA GLN A 61 3.93 -9.72 2.08
C GLN A 61 4.92 -10.54 2.92
N ASN A 62 6.22 -10.37 2.70
CA ASN A 62 7.27 -11.06 3.45
C ASN A 62 7.22 -10.70 4.94
N ALA A 63 6.98 -9.42 5.26
CA ALA A 63 6.88 -8.93 6.63
C ALA A 63 5.52 -9.25 7.31
N ALA A 64 4.53 -9.79 6.58
CA ALA A 64 3.19 -9.98 7.11
C ALA A 64 3.12 -11.13 8.15
N PRO A 65 2.57 -10.88 9.35
CA PRO A 65 2.54 -11.86 10.45
C PRO A 65 1.56 -13.03 10.25
N THR A 66 0.58 -12.91 9.35
CA THR A 66 -0.45 -13.92 9.15
C THR A 66 -0.62 -14.28 7.67
N ASP A 67 -0.98 -15.52 7.40
CA ASP A 67 -1.21 -15.99 6.03
C ASP A 67 -2.39 -15.29 5.36
N ALA A 68 -3.44 -14.95 6.12
CA ALA A 68 -4.55 -14.16 5.62
C ALA A 68 -4.10 -12.77 5.12
N GLN A 69 -3.17 -12.13 5.83
CA GLN A 69 -2.60 -10.86 5.40
C GLN A 69 -1.69 -11.06 4.19
N LYS A 70 -0.86 -12.10 4.15
CA LYS A 70 -0.03 -12.45 2.98
C LYS A 70 -0.88 -12.63 1.73
N GLN A 71 -1.98 -13.36 1.83
CA GLN A 71 -2.90 -13.62 0.72
C GLN A 71 -3.59 -12.33 0.24
N SER A 72 -4.00 -11.47 1.17
CA SER A 72 -4.59 -10.16 0.83
C SER A 72 -3.59 -9.27 0.09
N ILE A 73 -2.32 -9.29 0.49
CA ILE A 73 -1.25 -8.54 -0.18
C ILE A 73 -0.92 -9.16 -1.54
N LYS A 74 -0.98 -10.49 -1.68
CA LYS A 74 -0.81 -11.18 -2.96
C LYS A 74 -1.78 -10.64 -4.02
N ALA A 75 -3.04 -10.46 -3.67
CA ALA A 75 -4.04 -9.90 -4.58
C ALA A 75 -3.69 -8.46 -5.04
N LEU A 76 -3.00 -7.67 -4.21
CA LEU A 76 -2.49 -6.36 -4.59
C LEU A 76 -1.31 -6.49 -5.57
N ILE A 77 -0.39 -7.42 -5.31
CA ILE A 77 0.75 -7.70 -6.21
C ILE A 77 0.25 -8.11 -7.59
N ASP A 78 -0.73 -9.03 -7.66
CA ASP A 78 -1.30 -9.52 -8.92
C ASP A 78 -1.95 -8.36 -9.73
N ARG A 79 -2.64 -7.44 -9.06
CA ARG A 79 -3.18 -6.20 -9.67
C ARG A 79 -2.08 -5.29 -10.20
N LEU A 80 -1.04 -5.05 -9.41
CA LEU A 80 0.10 -4.20 -9.79
C LEU A 80 0.86 -4.77 -10.99
N GLN A 81 1.09 -6.09 -11.02
CA GLN A 81 1.71 -6.77 -12.16
C GLN A 81 0.87 -6.63 -13.43
N SER A 82 -0.45 -6.56 -13.28
CA SER A 82 -1.40 -6.25 -14.36
C SER A 82 -1.52 -4.75 -14.67
N LYS A 83 -0.62 -3.91 -14.13
CA LYS A 83 -0.60 -2.45 -14.26
C LYS A 83 -1.91 -1.78 -13.79
N GLN A 84 -2.57 -2.37 -12.81
CA GLN A 84 -3.79 -1.82 -12.21
C GLN A 84 -3.44 -1.07 -10.93
N ASP A 85 -3.94 0.16 -10.85
CA ASP A 85 -3.77 0.97 -9.66
C ASP A 85 -4.53 0.36 -8.45
N ILE A 86 -3.82 0.12 -7.35
CA ILE A 86 -4.37 -0.44 -6.10
C ILE A 86 -5.05 0.60 -5.20
N ASN A 87 -5.07 1.85 -5.63
CA ASN A 87 -5.83 2.93 -4.99
C ASN A 87 -7.28 3.01 -5.47
N LYS A 88 -7.64 2.28 -6.52
CA LYS A 88 -8.99 2.18 -7.09
C LYS A 88 -9.77 0.98 -6.58
#